data_AF-A0A933D544-F1
#
_entry.id   AF-A0A933D544-F1
#
_cell.length_a   1.000
_cell.length_b   1.000
_cell.length_c   1.000
_cell.angle_alpha   90.00
_cell.angle_beta   90.00
_cell.angle_gamma   90.00
#
_symmetry.space_group_name_H-M   'P 1'
#
loop_
_entity.id
_entity.type
_entity.pdbx_description
1 polymer ?
#
loop_
_entity_poly.entity_id
_entity_poly.type
_entity_poly.pdbx_seq_one_letter_code
_entity_poly.pdbx_strand_id
1 'polypeptide(L)'
;MIRSITRECWLPSALLAVAVLCSVLRLAAQEIPLPNSPLDGQRVFVDKGCVKCHSIMGKGGKIGSDLAKVQASHSPAGIVAMMWNHVSDMRKAMEVWQTIPKLNESELANLVAYLFSISYFDEPGDAVRGKAVFERSGCQKCHQVGGAGGKIGPSLDKMKQYGSPLFLAQAMWNHGLGMSRSMERLGLKRPTFEGSEIADLLKYLHSVSHVTDESVSYMIPGSPKNGEKLFQTKGCINCHKIGGRGKSVGPDLTKKEFHRGATAIAGGMWNHGFMMWKKMKDLDIASPKLEGNEMADVISYLYFLEFQHQTGNPARGKELVEAKGCTNCHAIGGRGGTVGPALAQSQHFSNFITIAARMWNHNLDMQERMKESNIPFPRFAEHEMIDLLAYIRFQK
;
A
#
# COMPACT_ATOMS: atom_id res chain seq x y z
N MET A 1 46.31 -71.31 -10.33
CA MET A 1 45.32 -71.33 -11.43
C MET A 1 44.21 -70.33 -11.09
N ILE A 2 44.08 -69.28 -11.91
CA ILE A 2 42.83 -68.60 -12.36
C ILE A 2 41.88 -68.09 -11.24
N ARG A 3 41.97 -66.83 -10.79
CA ARG A 3 41.39 -65.54 -11.30
C ARG A 3 39.84 -65.42 -11.26
N SER A 4 39.32 -64.57 -10.35
CA SER A 4 38.48 -63.36 -10.60
C SER A 4 37.75 -62.95 -9.29
N ILE A 5 38.25 -62.03 -8.47
CA ILE A 5 37.98 -60.57 -8.46
C ILE A 5 36.61 -60.19 -9.05
N THR A 6 35.59 -60.08 -8.19
CA THR A 6 34.35 -59.34 -8.46
C THR A 6 34.38 -58.01 -7.70
N ARG A 7 34.09 -56.95 -8.43
CA ARG A 7 34.24 -55.54 -8.07
C ARG A 7 33.21 -55.11 -7.02
N GLU A 8 33.67 -54.49 -5.93
CA GLU A 8 32.84 -53.63 -5.10
C GLU A 8 32.48 -52.37 -5.88
N CYS A 9 31.21 -52.22 -6.24
CA CYS A 9 30.69 -51.01 -6.87
C CYS A 9 30.41 -49.97 -5.78
N TRP A 10 31.28 -48.97 -5.72
CA TRP A 10 31.01 -47.71 -5.03
C TRP A 10 29.88 -46.97 -5.77
N LEU A 11 28.72 -46.80 -5.14
CA LEU A 11 27.72 -45.81 -5.56
C LEU A 11 27.97 -44.51 -4.79
N PRO A 12 28.18 -43.36 -5.46
CA PRO A 12 28.42 -42.10 -4.80
C PRO A 12 27.10 -41.54 -4.24
N SER A 13 27.13 -41.20 -2.95
CA SER A 13 26.12 -40.41 -2.24
C SER A 13 26.05 -38.99 -2.81
N ALA A 14 25.33 -38.79 -3.91
CA ALA A 14 25.21 -37.49 -4.56
C ALA A 14 23.75 -37.16 -4.94
N LEU A 15 22.81 -37.20 -3.99
CA LEU A 15 21.41 -36.82 -4.25
C LEU A 15 20.73 -36.10 -3.07
N LEU A 16 21.44 -35.20 -2.36
CA LEU A 16 20.85 -34.42 -1.25
C LEU A 16 21.21 -32.93 -1.26
N ALA A 17 21.49 -32.35 -2.43
CA ALA A 17 21.80 -30.92 -2.56
C ALA A 17 20.91 -30.13 -3.53
N VAL A 18 19.80 -30.72 -4.03
CA VAL A 18 18.88 -30.03 -4.97
C VAL A 18 17.51 -29.71 -4.35
N ALA A 19 17.14 -30.30 -3.21
CA ALA A 19 15.82 -30.08 -2.61
C ALA A 19 15.69 -28.81 -1.75
N VAL A 20 16.80 -28.15 -1.37
CA VAL A 20 16.78 -26.97 -0.48
C VAL A 20 16.76 -25.65 -1.25
N LEU A 21 17.17 -25.61 -2.53
CA LEU A 21 17.06 -24.38 -3.34
C LEU A 21 15.65 -24.10 -3.88
N CYS A 22 14.78 -25.11 -3.99
CA CYS A 22 13.43 -24.93 -4.56
C CYS A 22 12.39 -24.35 -3.58
N SER A 23 12.66 -24.34 -2.28
CA SER A 23 11.73 -23.79 -1.27
C SER A 23 11.92 -22.28 -1.04
N VAL A 24 13.11 -21.74 -1.30
CA VAL A 24 13.39 -20.30 -1.13
C VAL A 24 12.85 -19.47 -2.30
N LEU A 25 12.81 -20.04 -3.50
CA LEU A 25 12.26 -19.39 -4.71
C LEU A 25 10.73 -19.28 -4.73
N ARG A 26 10.01 -20.02 -3.86
CA ARG A 26 8.53 -20.02 -3.84
C ARG A 26 7.89 -18.88 -3.03
N LEU A 27 8.63 -18.25 -2.12
CA LEU A 27 8.09 -17.10 -1.35
C LEU A 27 8.07 -15.80 -2.17
N ALA A 28 8.96 -15.65 -3.14
CA ALA A 28 9.04 -14.44 -3.97
C ALA A 28 7.88 -14.28 -4.98
N ALA A 29 7.14 -15.36 -5.28
CA ALA A 29 6.06 -15.36 -6.27
C ALA A 29 4.66 -15.00 -5.70
N GLN A 30 4.57 -14.57 -4.42
CA GLN A 30 3.31 -14.58 -3.66
C GLN A 30 2.73 -13.21 -3.30
N GLU A 31 3.50 -12.13 -3.48
CA GLU A 31 3.10 -10.76 -3.13
C GLU A 31 2.40 -10.07 -4.32
N ILE A 32 1.45 -9.17 -4.06
CA ILE A 32 0.86 -8.37 -5.13
C ILE A 32 1.94 -7.43 -5.67
N PRO A 33 2.16 -7.36 -6.99
CA PRO A 33 3.10 -6.39 -7.56
C PRO A 33 2.72 -4.96 -7.15
N LEU A 34 3.71 -4.23 -6.61
CA LEU A 34 3.55 -2.81 -6.35
C LEU A 34 3.36 -2.03 -7.65
N PRO A 35 2.44 -1.05 -7.70
CA PRO A 35 2.28 -0.22 -8.88
C PRO A 35 3.49 0.70 -9.06
N ASN A 36 3.70 1.17 -10.30
CA ASN A 36 4.73 2.18 -10.56
C ASN A 36 4.26 3.54 -10.05
N SER A 37 2.96 3.84 -10.15
CA SER A 37 2.34 5.02 -9.59
C SER A 37 1.01 4.66 -8.92
N PRO A 38 0.68 5.27 -7.76
CA PRO A 38 -0.65 5.16 -7.16
C PRO A 38 -1.76 5.60 -8.11
N LEU A 39 -1.45 6.40 -9.13
CA LEU A 39 -2.39 6.92 -10.11
C LEU A 39 -2.57 6.02 -11.34
N ASP A 40 -1.84 4.91 -11.49
CA ASP A 40 -1.88 4.06 -12.69
C ASP A 40 -3.31 3.53 -12.98
N GLY A 41 -4.13 3.33 -11.94
CA GLY A 41 -5.53 2.90 -12.09
C GLY A 41 -6.53 4.00 -12.41
N GLN A 42 -6.15 5.28 -12.36
CA GLN A 42 -7.04 6.38 -12.71
C GLN A 42 -7.52 6.25 -14.16
N ARG A 43 -6.60 5.87 -15.07
CA ARG A 43 -6.94 5.63 -16.47
C ARG A 43 -7.94 4.49 -16.61
N VAL A 44 -7.77 3.39 -15.88
CA VAL A 44 -8.72 2.27 -15.88
C VAL A 44 -10.09 2.74 -15.39
N PHE A 45 -10.13 3.51 -14.30
CA PHE A 45 -11.37 4.07 -13.74
C PHE A 45 -12.14 4.96 -14.73
N VAL A 46 -11.43 5.72 -15.56
CA VAL A 46 -12.01 6.58 -16.60
C VAL A 46 -12.39 5.77 -17.85
N ASP A 47 -11.43 5.04 -18.43
CA ASP A 47 -11.57 4.34 -19.71
C ASP A 47 -12.61 3.21 -19.64
N LYS A 48 -12.73 2.54 -18.48
CA LYS A 48 -13.76 1.51 -18.23
C LYS A 48 -15.10 2.11 -17.80
N GLY A 49 -15.21 3.42 -17.72
CA GLY A 49 -16.47 4.13 -17.47
C GLY A 49 -16.92 4.17 -16.01
N CYS A 50 -16.10 3.72 -15.04
CA CYS A 50 -16.43 3.78 -13.62
C CYS A 50 -16.76 5.21 -13.17
N VAL A 51 -16.01 6.19 -13.70
CA VAL A 51 -16.20 7.64 -13.45
C VAL A 51 -17.56 8.18 -13.90
N LYS A 52 -18.27 7.49 -14.82
CA LYS A 52 -19.61 7.94 -15.26
C LYS A 52 -20.66 7.82 -14.16
N CYS A 53 -20.47 6.87 -13.25
CA CYS A 53 -21.38 6.64 -12.13
C CYS A 53 -20.80 7.11 -10.80
N HIS A 54 -19.53 6.79 -10.54
CA HIS A 54 -18.86 7.10 -9.28
C HIS A 54 -18.05 8.40 -9.37
N SER A 55 -18.03 9.15 -8.27
CA SER A 55 -17.10 10.27 -8.09
C SER A 55 -15.93 9.89 -7.18
N ILE A 56 -14.84 10.65 -7.30
CA ILE A 56 -13.74 10.67 -6.32
C ILE A 56 -13.54 12.12 -5.93
N MET A 57 -13.69 12.43 -4.64
CA MET A 57 -13.61 13.80 -4.10
C MET A 57 -14.54 14.76 -4.84
N GLY A 58 -15.78 14.33 -5.07
CA GLY A 58 -16.82 15.09 -5.77
C GLY A 58 -16.66 15.20 -7.29
N LYS A 59 -15.60 14.63 -7.90
CA LYS A 59 -15.40 14.65 -9.35
C LYS A 59 -15.81 13.33 -10.00
N GLY A 60 -16.77 13.39 -10.94
CA GLY A 60 -17.31 12.23 -11.65
C GLY A 60 -18.83 12.18 -11.60
N GLY A 61 -19.39 11.00 -11.81
CA GLY A 61 -20.83 10.74 -11.74
C GLY A 61 -21.38 10.83 -10.32
N LYS A 62 -22.71 10.97 -10.22
CA LYS A 62 -23.45 11.02 -8.95
C LYS A 62 -24.47 9.89 -8.80
N ILE A 63 -24.43 8.90 -9.69
CA ILE A 63 -25.31 7.73 -9.66
C ILE A 63 -24.85 6.79 -8.54
N GLY A 64 -23.55 6.50 -8.52
CA GLY A 64 -22.88 5.79 -7.44
C GLY A 64 -22.37 6.76 -6.37
N SER A 65 -21.93 6.20 -5.25
CA SER A 65 -21.32 6.97 -4.16
C SER A 65 -19.98 7.59 -4.55
N ASP A 66 -19.59 8.65 -3.83
CA ASP A 66 -18.23 9.16 -3.83
C ASP A 66 -17.30 8.15 -3.16
N LEU A 67 -16.43 7.53 -3.96
CA LEU A 67 -15.54 6.48 -3.50
C LEU A 67 -14.53 7.02 -2.47
N ALA A 68 -14.16 8.30 -2.51
CA ALA A 68 -13.30 8.87 -1.46
C ALA A 68 -13.93 8.83 -0.07
N LYS A 69 -15.25 8.71 0.04
CA LYS A 69 -15.96 8.65 1.33
C LYS A 69 -16.24 7.23 1.81
N VAL A 70 -16.50 6.31 0.88
CA VAL A 70 -16.88 4.93 1.23
C VAL A 70 -15.72 3.95 1.20
N GLN A 71 -14.71 4.20 0.36
CA GLN A 71 -13.58 3.29 0.15
C GLN A 71 -12.40 3.60 1.08
N ALA A 72 -12.30 4.81 1.63
CA ALA A 72 -11.06 5.29 2.25
C ALA A 72 -10.52 4.44 3.42
N SER A 73 -11.30 3.54 3.99
CA SER A 73 -10.87 2.70 5.12
C SER A 73 -10.70 1.22 4.79
N HIS A 74 -10.93 0.79 3.56
CA HIS A 74 -10.91 -0.63 3.20
C HIS A 74 -9.55 -1.09 2.70
N SER A 75 -9.14 -2.30 3.08
CA SER A 75 -7.99 -2.96 2.48
C SER A 75 -8.27 -3.37 1.03
N PRO A 76 -7.24 -3.78 0.26
CA PRO A 76 -7.43 -4.31 -1.10
C PRO A 76 -8.40 -5.48 -1.23
N ALA A 77 -8.40 -6.45 -0.31
CA ALA A 77 -9.44 -7.48 -0.28
C ALA A 77 -10.83 -6.90 0.03
N GLY A 78 -10.92 -5.86 0.85
CA GLY A 78 -12.15 -5.12 1.12
C GLY A 78 -12.71 -4.44 -0.13
N ILE A 79 -11.84 -3.81 -0.94
CA ILE A 79 -12.20 -3.27 -2.25
C ILE A 79 -12.83 -4.35 -3.13
N VAL A 80 -12.15 -5.48 -3.26
CA VAL A 80 -12.60 -6.61 -4.08
C VAL A 80 -13.94 -7.17 -3.56
N ALA A 81 -14.09 -7.29 -2.24
CA ALA A 81 -15.33 -7.73 -1.61
C ALA A 81 -16.49 -6.77 -1.92
N MET A 82 -16.27 -5.47 -1.83
CA MET A 82 -17.27 -4.47 -2.17
C MET A 82 -17.63 -4.49 -3.64
N MET A 83 -16.64 -4.57 -4.54
CA MET A 83 -16.88 -4.71 -5.97
C MET A 83 -17.76 -5.94 -6.27
N TRP A 84 -17.42 -7.09 -5.69
CA TRP A 84 -18.21 -8.32 -5.82
C TRP A 84 -19.65 -8.15 -5.31
N ASN A 85 -19.80 -7.61 -4.11
CA ASN A 85 -21.09 -7.45 -3.46
C ASN A 85 -21.99 -6.40 -4.14
N HIS A 86 -21.40 -5.42 -4.82
CA HIS A 86 -22.09 -4.29 -5.45
C HIS A 86 -22.44 -4.54 -6.92
N VAL A 87 -21.85 -5.56 -7.56
CA VAL A 87 -21.95 -5.75 -9.02
C VAL A 87 -23.38 -5.95 -9.52
N SER A 88 -24.28 -6.54 -8.71
CA SER A 88 -25.71 -6.65 -9.03
C SER A 88 -26.41 -5.28 -9.11
N ASP A 89 -26.07 -4.34 -8.24
CA ASP A 89 -26.65 -2.99 -8.24
C ASP A 89 -26.05 -2.17 -9.40
N MET A 90 -24.74 -2.32 -9.64
CA MET A 90 -24.09 -1.74 -10.82
C MET A 90 -24.77 -2.20 -12.11
N ARG A 91 -25.07 -3.50 -12.24
CA ARG A 91 -25.75 -4.05 -13.42
C ARG A 91 -27.11 -3.40 -13.65
N LYS A 92 -27.94 -3.28 -12.61
CA LYS A 92 -29.26 -2.63 -12.71
C LYS A 92 -29.16 -1.17 -13.15
N ALA A 93 -28.17 -0.42 -12.62
CA ALA A 93 -27.94 0.95 -13.02
C ALA A 93 -27.38 1.06 -14.46
N MET A 94 -26.59 0.08 -14.88
CA MET A 94 -25.94 0.02 -16.18
C MET A 94 -26.85 -0.41 -17.34
N GLU A 95 -27.93 -1.15 -17.09
CA GLU A 95 -28.93 -1.53 -18.11
C GLU A 95 -29.52 -0.33 -18.88
N VAL A 96 -29.35 0.89 -18.37
CA VAL A 96 -29.75 2.13 -19.05
C VAL A 96 -28.68 2.65 -20.03
N TRP A 97 -27.38 2.29 -19.90
CA TRP A 97 -26.29 2.94 -20.66
C TRP A 97 -25.04 2.11 -21.06
N GLN A 98 -24.76 0.89 -20.56
CA GLN A 98 -23.62 0.04 -20.98
C GLN A 98 -23.58 -1.36 -20.30
N THR A 99 -22.69 -2.27 -20.72
CA THR A 99 -22.41 -3.54 -20.00
C THR A 99 -21.31 -3.37 -18.95
N ILE A 100 -21.29 -4.24 -17.92
CA ILE A 100 -20.20 -4.27 -16.93
C ILE A 100 -18.86 -4.47 -17.65
N PRO A 101 -17.86 -3.59 -17.44
CA PRO A 101 -16.62 -3.65 -18.19
C PRO A 101 -15.78 -4.88 -17.80
N LYS A 102 -15.16 -5.54 -18.78
CA LYS A 102 -14.14 -6.56 -18.51
C LYS A 102 -12.82 -5.90 -18.07
N LEU A 103 -12.17 -6.50 -17.08
CA LEU A 103 -10.89 -6.06 -16.53
C LEU A 103 -9.87 -7.20 -16.64
N ASN A 104 -8.75 -6.97 -17.31
CA ASN A 104 -7.62 -7.90 -17.22
C ASN A 104 -6.93 -7.79 -15.84
N GLU A 105 -6.00 -8.70 -15.57
CA GLU A 105 -5.32 -8.79 -14.27
C GLU A 105 -4.58 -7.49 -13.90
N SER A 106 -3.88 -6.87 -14.86
CA SER A 106 -3.18 -5.60 -14.63
C SER A 106 -4.15 -4.42 -14.46
N GLU A 107 -5.25 -4.41 -15.21
CA GLU A 107 -6.28 -3.38 -15.09
C GLU A 107 -6.94 -3.43 -13.71
N LEU A 108 -7.28 -4.62 -13.22
CA LEU A 108 -7.84 -4.76 -11.87
C LEU A 108 -6.79 -4.39 -10.81
N ALA A 109 -5.54 -4.86 -10.94
CA ALA A 109 -4.47 -4.51 -10.01
C ALA A 109 -4.32 -2.99 -9.87
N ASN A 110 -4.22 -2.30 -11.01
CA ASN A 110 -4.09 -0.85 -11.05
C ASN A 110 -5.34 -0.16 -10.50
N LEU A 111 -6.55 -0.62 -10.84
CA LEU A 111 -7.79 -0.06 -10.33
C LEU A 111 -7.89 -0.19 -8.80
N VAL A 112 -7.62 -1.38 -8.25
CA VAL A 112 -7.64 -1.61 -6.80
C VAL A 112 -6.55 -0.79 -6.11
N ALA A 113 -5.35 -0.70 -6.69
CA ALA A 113 -4.27 0.16 -6.18
C ALA A 113 -4.65 1.64 -6.17
N TYR A 114 -5.31 2.12 -7.23
CA TYR A 114 -5.78 3.51 -7.31
C TYR A 114 -6.86 3.81 -6.28
N LEU A 115 -7.85 2.94 -6.14
CA LEU A 115 -8.90 3.07 -5.13
C LEU A 115 -8.33 3.00 -3.70
N PHE A 116 -7.37 2.10 -3.47
CA PHE A 116 -6.63 2.03 -2.21
C PHE A 116 -5.81 3.29 -1.94
N SER A 117 -5.28 3.93 -2.98
CA SER A 117 -4.49 5.17 -2.85
C SER A 117 -5.30 6.42 -2.53
N ILE A 118 -6.64 6.37 -2.55
CA ILE A 118 -7.42 7.59 -2.30
C ILE A 118 -7.08 8.18 -0.93
N SER A 119 -6.89 7.34 0.09
CA SER A 119 -6.52 7.77 1.44
C SER A 119 -5.05 8.15 1.59
N TYR A 120 -4.23 7.99 0.55
CA TYR A 120 -2.84 8.48 0.53
C TYR A 120 -2.85 10.01 0.47
N PHE A 121 -3.80 10.57 -0.26
CA PHE A 121 -4.01 12.01 -0.39
C PHE A 121 -4.76 12.51 0.84
N ASP A 122 -4.02 13.07 1.80
CA ASP A 122 -4.63 13.66 2.99
C ASP A 122 -5.61 14.78 2.62
N GLU A 123 -6.60 15.00 3.50
CA GLU A 123 -7.43 16.20 3.43
C GLU A 123 -6.56 17.47 3.49
N PRO A 124 -6.97 18.55 2.81
CA PRO A 124 -6.26 19.82 2.88
C PRO A 124 -6.08 20.28 4.33
N GLY A 125 -4.85 20.64 4.70
CA GLY A 125 -4.56 21.20 6.01
C GLY A 125 -5.24 22.55 6.25
N ASP A 126 -5.26 22.97 7.52
CA ASP A 126 -5.83 24.21 8.02
C ASP A 126 -4.73 25.14 8.55
N ALA A 127 -4.71 26.39 8.07
CA ALA A 127 -3.67 27.36 8.43
C ALA A 127 -3.74 27.81 9.89
N VAL A 128 -4.94 27.88 10.47
CA VAL A 128 -5.14 28.30 11.87
C VAL A 128 -4.65 27.20 12.80
N ARG A 129 -5.02 25.95 12.54
CA ARG A 129 -4.47 24.81 13.29
C ARG A 129 -2.97 24.71 13.10
N GLY A 130 -2.48 24.92 11.88
CA GLY A 130 -1.06 24.90 11.54
C GLY A 130 -0.24 25.93 12.31
N LYS A 131 -0.76 27.16 12.45
CA LYS A 131 -0.14 28.19 13.28
C LYS A 131 -0.02 27.74 14.74
N ALA A 132 -1.09 27.19 15.29
CA ALA A 132 -1.07 26.67 16.66
C ALA A 132 -0.06 25.52 16.84
N VAL A 133 0.07 24.62 15.85
CA VAL A 133 1.09 23.56 15.83
C VAL A 133 2.49 24.17 15.81
N PHE A 134 2.73 25.16 14.95
CA PHE A 134 4.02 25.82 14.80
C PHE A 134 4.47 26.49 16.12
N GLU A 135 3.56 27.23 16.75
CA GLU A 135 3.82 27.98 17.98
C GLU A 135 4.04 27.06 19.18
N ARG A 136 3.17 26.06 19.39
CA ARG A 136 3.30 25.13 20.52
C ARG A 136 4.50 24.19 20.39
N SER A 137 4.90 23.88 19.15
CA SER A 137 6.10 23.10 18.87
C SER A 137 7.38 23.92 19.03
N GLY A 138 7.27 25.24 19.22
CA GLY A 138 8.41 26.14 19.42
C GLY A 138 9.24 26.34 18.15
N CYS A 139 8.68 26.08 16.96
CA CYS A 139 9.39 26.21 15.69
C CYS A 139 9.95 27.62 15.48
N GLN A 140 9.20 28.64 15.90
CA GLN A 140 9.55 30.06 15.88
C GLN A 140 10.80 30.42 16.70
N LYS A 141 11.18 29.59 17.68
CA LYS A 141 12.41 29.83 18.48
C LYS A 141 13.66 29.68 17.62
N CYS A 142 13.59 28.90 16.55
CA CYS A 142 14.72 28.61 15.67
C CYS A 142 14.50 29.13 14.25
N HIS A 143 13.28 29.01 13.72
CA HIS A 143 12.95 29.31 12.33
C HIS A 143 12.24 30.65 12.20
N GLN A 144 12.62 31.41 11.18
CA GLN A 144 11.91 32.60 10.74
C GLN A 144 10.77 32.21 9.79
N VAL A 145 9.61 32.84 9.95
CA VAL A 145 8.47 32.74 9.05
C VAL A 145 7.71 34.08 9.01
N GLY A 146 7.35 34.55 7.82
CA GLY A 146 6.75 35.88 7.61
C GLY A 146 7.65 37.02 8.13
N GLY A 147 8.98 36.84 8.10
CA GLY A 147 9.92 37.82 8.65
C GLY A 147 10.05 37.85 10.19
N ALA A 148 9.33 36.99 10.92
CA ALA A 148 9.38 36.90 12.38
C ALA A 148 9.91 35.53 12.86
N GLY A 149 10.58 35.50 14.01
CA GLY A 149 11.11 34.26 14.61
C GLY A 149 12.64 34.22 14.70
N GLY A 150 13.18 33.02 14.87
CA GLY A 150 14.61 32.78 15.09
C GLY A 150 15.45 32.70 13.82
N LYS A 151 16.77 32.82 13.98
CA LYS A 151 17.77 32.68 12.90
C LYS A 151 18.71 31.47 13.11
N ILE A 152 18.36 30.56 14.01
CA ILE A 152 19.16 29.36 14.30
C ILE A 152 18.97 28.33 13.18
N GLY A 153 17.73 28.13 12.75
CA GLY A 153 17.37 27.32 11.60
C GLY A 153 17.25 28.17 10.33
N PRO A 154 17.18 27.54 9.15
CA PRO A 154 16.90 28.24 7.91
C PRO A 154 15.54 28.94 7.96
N SER A 155 15.42 30.08 7.27
CA SER A 155 14.13 30.74 7.08
C SER A 155 13.18 29.82 6.29
N LEU A 156 11.92 29.80 6.72
CA LEU A 156 10.81 29.09 6.09
C LEU A 156 9.97 30.01 5.18
N ASP A 157 10.37 31.26 4.97
CA ASP A 157 9.63 32.26 4.19
C ASP A 157 9.40 31.89 2.72
N LYS A 158 10.15 30.90 2.22
CA LYS A 158 10.05 30.39 0.85
C LYS A 158 9.22 29.12 0.74
N MET A 159 8.60 28.64 1.81
CA MET A 159 7.89 27.36 1.80
C MET A 159 6.68 27.34 0.87
N LYS A 160 6.14 28.51 0.49
CA LYS A 160 5.06 28.62 -0.51
C LYS A 160 5.45 28.10 -1.90
N GLN A 161 6.75 28.04 -2.23
CA GLN A 161 7.22 27.48 -3.50
C GLN A 161 7.07 25.94 -3.57
N TYR A 162 6.83 25.27 -2.44
CA TYR A 162 6.71 23.81 -2.36
C TYR A 162 5.25 23.41 -2.18
N GLY A 163 4.59 22.96 -3.25
CA GLY A 163 3.15 22.69 -3.26
C GLY A 163 2.72 21.41 -2.51
N SER A 164 3.64 20.50 -2.21
CA SER A 164 3.34 19.21 -1.56
C SER A 164 3.86 19.14 -0.12
N PRO A 165 3.10 18.59 0.84
CA PRO A 165 3.56 18.39 2.21
C PRO A 165 4.76 17.44 2.32
N LEU A 166 5.02 16.65 1.28
CA LEU A 166 6.14 15.72 1.25
C LEU A 166 7.50 16.43 1.13
N PHE A 167 7.54 17.67 0.63
CA PHE A 167 8.75 18.50 0.73
C PHE A 167 9.08 18.85 2.18
N LEU A 168 8.08 19.19 2.98
CA LEU A 168 8.26 19.45 4.41
C LEU A 168 8.76 18.18 5.11
N ALA A 169 8.18 17.02 4.79
CA ALA A 169 8.65 15.73 5.31
C ALA A 169 10.12 15.46 4.95
N GLN A 170 10.52 15.67 3.69
CA GLN A 170 11.90 15.50 3.22
C GLN A 170 12.88 16.44 3.93
N ALA A 171 12.52 17.72 4.07
CA ALA A 171 13.32 18.69 4.78
C ALA A 171 13.47 18.33 6.26
N MET A 172 12.37 17.96 6.91
CA MET A 172 12.36 17.53 8.32
C MET A 172 13.22 16.29 8.55
N TRP A 173 13.22 15.34 7.62
CA TRP A 173 14.12 14.18 7.67
C TRP A 173 15.59 14.59 7.54
N ASN A 174 15.94 15.30 6.47
CA ASN A 174 17.33 15.66 6.15
C ASN A 174 17.95 16.57 7.22
N HIS A 175 17.15 17.44 7.84
CA HIS A 175 17.60 18.33 8.93
C HIS A 175 17.32 17.77 10.32
N GLY A 176 16.69 16.60 10.43
CA GLY A 176 16.16 16.03 11.66
C GLY A 176 17.21 15.80 12.75
N LEU A 177 18.38 15.28 12.39
CA LEU A 177 19.50 15.10 13.32
C LEU A 177 20.05 16.44 13.84
N GLY A 178 20.21 17.44 12.95
CA GLY A 178 20.67 18.78 13.33
C GLY A 178 19.68 19.51 14.23
N MET A 179 18.39 19.39 13.91
CA MET A 179 17.30 19.89 14.75
C MET A 179 17.29 19.19 16.12
N SER A 180 17.48 17.87 16.17
CA SER A 180 17.52 17.10 17.43
C SER A 180 18.64 17.58 18.36
N ARG A 181 19.86 17.75 17.84
CA ARG A 181 21.00 18.26 18.63
C ARG A 181 20.77 19.70 19.11
N SER A 182 20.16 20.53 18.27
CA SER A 182 19.86 21.92 18.64
C SER A 182 18.80 21.99 19.73
N MET A 183 17.75 21.18 19.63
CA MET A 183 16.72 21.06 20.67
C MET A 183 17.31 20.59 22.00
N GLU A 184 18.15 19.55 21.98
CA GLU A 184 18.85 19.03 23.17
C GLU A 184 19.72 20.10 23.84
N ARG A 185 20.57 20.79 23.07
CA ARG A 185 21.44 21.87 23.58
C ARG A 185 20.67 23.03 24.20
N LEU A 186 19.49 23.35 23.67
CA LEU A 186 18.65 24.45 24.14
C LEU A 186 17.64 24.02 25.23
N GLY A 187 17.67 22.76 25.66
CA GLY A 187 16.70 22.23 26.63
C GLY A 187 15.25 22.25 26.11
N LEU A 188 15.04 22.20 24.80
CA LEU A 188 13.73 22.21 24.17
C LEU A 188 13.18 20.79 24.06
N LYS A 189 11.92 20.59 24.45
CA LYS A 189 11.20 19.33 24.23
C LYS A 189 10.94 19.15 22.74
N ARG A 190 11.25 17.95 22.22
CA ARG A 190 10.94 17.58 20.83
C ARG A 190 9.42 17.52 20.64
N PRO A 191 8.87 18.16 19.59
CA PRO A 191 7.45 18.04 19.28
C PRO A 191 7.13 16.67 18.68
N THR A 192 5.92 16.19 18.95
CA THR A 192 5.32 15.04 18.29
C THR A 192 4.15 15.52 17.44
N PHE A 193 3.92 14.86 16.29
CA PHE A 193 2.83 15.19 15.39
C PHE A 193 1.82 14.05 15.30
N GLU A 194 0.54 14.40 15.24
CA GLU A 194 -0.58 13.47 15.11
C GLU A 194 -1.54 13.92 14.00
N GLY A 195 -2.32 12.98 13.47
CA GLY A 195 -3.35 13.28 12.46
C GLY A 195 -2.87 14.17 11.30
N SER A 196 -3.59 15.26 11.07
CA SER A 196 -3.35 16.23 9.98
C SER A 196 -2.28 17.27 10.29
N GLU A 197 -1.56 17.20 11.40
CA GLU A 197 -0.73 18.32 11.87
C GLU A 197 0.42 18.69 10.91
N ILE A 198 0.98 17.73 10.19
CA ILE A 198 1.97 18.01 9.13
C ILE A 198 1.33 18.75 7.94
N ALA A 199 0.10 18.37 7.56
CA ALA A 199 -0.66 19.06 6.51
C ALA A 199 -1.03 20.49 6.95
N ASP A 200 -1.49 20.64 8.20
CA ASP A 200 -1.84 21.92 8.82
C ASP A 200 -0.62 22.84 8.87
N LEU A 201 0.55 22.33 9.29
CA LEU A 201 1.81 23.07 9.28
C LEU A 201 2.17 23.59 7.89
N LEU A 202 2.10 22.75 6.86
CA LEU A 202 2.37 23.20 5.49
C LEU A 202 1.39 24.31 5.09
N LYS A 203 0.10 24.14 5.37
CA LYS A 203 -0.93 25.13 5.03
C LYS A 203 -0.65 26.47 5.71
N TYR A 204 -0.26 26.45 6.99
CA TYR A 204 0.16 27.66 7.69
C TYR A 204 1.36 28.29 7.00
N LEU A 205 2.44 27.54 6.77
CA LEU A 205 3.65 28.05 6.13
C LEU A 205 3.34 28.66 4.75
N HIS A 206 2.47 28.06 3.95
CA HIS A 206 1.99 28.61 2.68
C HIS A 206 1.22 29.93 2.84
N SER A 207 0.45 30.08 3.91
CA SER A 207 -0.35 31.29 4.15
C SER A 207 0.49 32.53 4.51
N VAL A 208 1.68 32.32 5.11
CA VAL A 208 2.55 33.41 5.59
C VAL A 208 3.84 33.58 4.77
N SER A 209 4.16 32.62 3.90
CA SER A 209 5.33 32.67 3.01
C SER A 209 5.03 33.46 1.73
N HIS A 210 6.03 34.14 1.19
CA HIS A 210 5.91 34.88 -0.06
C HIS A 210 6.42 34.05 -1.25
N VAL A 211 5.81 34.26 -2.43
CA VAL A 211 6.31 33.69 -3.68
C VAL A 211 7.31 34.67 -4.25
N THR A 212 8.57 34.27 -4.41
CA THR A 212 9.58 35.09 -5.10
C THR A 212 9.69 34.75 -6.58
N ASP A 213 9.08 33.64 -7.01
CA ASP A 213 9.15 33.10 -8.37
C ASP A 213 7.86 32.32 -8.69
N GLU A 214 7.22 32.53 -9.83
CA GLU A 214 5.88 31.97 -10.15
C GLU A 214 5.85 30.44 -10.26
N SER A 215 7.01 29.78 -10.28
CA SER A 215 7.11 28.32 -10.36
C SER A 215 6.91 27.64 -9.00
N VAL A 216 5.73 27.04 -8.81
CA VAL A 216 5.48 26.14 -7.69
C VAL A 216 6.07 24.77 -8.02
N SER A 217 7.01 24.30 -7.19
CA SER A 217 7.55 22.95 -7.26
C SER A 217 6.54 21.97 -6.65
N TYR A 218 6.08 21.02 -7.45
CA TYR A 218 5.20 19.95 -7.02
C TYR A 218 5.96 18.62 -6.97
N MET A 219 5.81 17.91 -5.84
CA MET A 219 6.22 16.52 -5.73
C MET A 219 5.05 15.68 -6.25
N ILE A 220 5.32 14.80 -7.21
CA ILE A 220 4.32 13.84 -7.69
C ILE A 220 4.11 12.76 -6.63
N PRO A 221 2.95 12.08 -6.61
CA PRO A 221 2.77 10.91 -5.77
C PRO A 221 3.94 9.94 -5.96
N GLY A 222 4.48 9.45 -4.85
CA GLY A 222 5.64 8.56 -4.89
C GLY A 222 5.33 7.26 -5.61
N SER A 223 6.34 6.65 -6.20
CA SER A 223 6.27 5.30 -6.72
C SER A 223 6.50 4.28 -5.59
N PRO A 224 5.51 3.43 -5.23
CA PRO A 224 5.74 2.38 -4.24
C PRO A 224 6.88 1.44 -4.64
N LYS A 225 6.98 1.11 -5.92
CA LYS A 225 8.04 0.24 -6.46
C LYS A 225 9.42 0.87 -6.33
N ASN A 226 9.58 2.16 -6.65
CA ASN A 226 10.86 2.84 -6.41
C ASN A 226 11.14 2.99 -4.92
N GLY A 227 10.11 3.20 -4.11
CA GLY A 227 10.22 3.27 -2.66
C GLY A 227 10.72 1.97 -2.05
N GLU A 228 10.30 0.80 -2.54
CA GLU A 228 10.86 -0.49 -2.12
C GLU A 228 12.37 -0.56 -2.41
N LYS A 229 12.79 -0.16 -3.62
CA LYS A 229 14.20 -0.11 -4.00
C LYS A 229 14.98 0.85 -3.10
N LEU A 230 14.44 2.05 -2.86
CA LEU A 230 15.05 3.04 -1.98
C LEU A 230 15.16 2.56 -0.53
N PHE A 231 14.14 1.85 -0.04
CA PHE A 231 14.15 1.28 1.31
C PHE A 231 15.31 0.29 1.50
N GLN A 232 15.68 -0.43 0.45
CA GLN A 232 16.86 -1.29 0.44
C GLN A 232 18.16 -0.49 0.28
N THR A 233 18.26 0.37 -0.73
CA THR A 233 19.51 1.06 -1.07
C THR A 233 19.89 2.18 -0.09
N LYS A 234 18.93 2.84 0.54
CA LYS A 234 19.14 3.80 1.65
C LYS A 234 19.35 3.09 3.00
N GLY A 235 19.30 1.76 3.02
CA GLY A 235 19.65 0.95 4.19
C GLY A 235 18.56 0.82 5.25
N CYS A 236 17.32 1.23 4.98
CA CYS A 236 16.21 1.13 5.94
C CYS A 236 15.94 -0.34 6.35
N ILE A 237 16.07 -1.27 5.40
CA ILE A 237 15.95 -2.74 5.61
C ILE A 237 16.99 -3.32 6.57
N ASN A 238 18.10 -2.61 6.80
CA ASN A 238 19.15 -3.03 7.74
C ASN A 238 18.75 -2.80 9.20
N CYS A 239 17.63 -2.12 9.45
CA CYS A 239 17.07 -1.96 10.78
C CYS A 239 15.62 -2.47 10.87
N HIS A 240 14.83 -2.25 9.83
CA HIS A 240 13.42 -2.59 9.79
C HIS A 240 13.17 -3.85 8.98
N LYS A 241 12.30 -4.73 9.48
CA LYS A 241 11.82 -5.88 8.72
C LYS A 241 10.67 -5.50 7.80
N ILE A 242 10.55 -6.24 6.70
CA ILE A 242 9.39 -6.26 5.80
C ILE A 242 8.99 -7.72 5.59
N GLY A 243 7.86 -8.13 6.17
CA GLY A 243 7.34 -9.49 6.00
C GLY A 243 8.35 -10.54 6.47
N GLY A 244 9.02 -10.28 7.59
CA GLY A 244 10.10 -11.12 8.13
C GLY A 244 11.47 -10.96 7.48
N ARG A 245 11.60 -10.30 6.32
CA ARG A 245 12.88 -10.02 5.64
C ARG A 245 13.57 -8.78 6.23
N GLY A 246 14.89 -8.82 6.45
CA GLY A 246 15.66 -7.71 7.04
C GLY A 246 16.11 -7.98 8.48
N LYS A 247 16.76 -6.99 9.11
CA LYS A 247 17.26 -7.12 10.50
C LYS A 247 16.22 -6.65 11.53
N SER A 248 16.31 -7.16 12.76
CA SER A 248 15.33 -6.89 13.84
C SER A 248 15.77 -5.78 14.81
N VAL A 249 16.35 -4.68 14.32
CA VAL A 249 16.67 -3.55 15.21
C VAL A 249 15.41 -2.76 15.54
N GLY A 250 14.61 -2.48 14.52
CA GLY A 250 13.26 -1.93 14.60
C GLY A 250 12.19 -3.02 14.35
N PRO A 251 10.90 -2.65 14.47
CA PRO A 251 9.81 -3.58 14.23
C PRO A 251 9.71 -3.98 12.75
N ASP A 252 8.99 -5.08 12.50
CA ASP A 252 8.49 -5.41 11.17
C ASP A 252 7.41 -4.40 10.78
N LEU A 253 7.66 -3.67 9.69
CA LEU A 253 6.80 -2.58 9.25
C LEU A 253 5.52 -3.08 8.58
N THR A 254 5.46 -4.34 8.13
CA THR A 254 4.19 -4.92 7.64
C THR A 254 3.17 -5.16 8.74
N LYS A 255 3.58 -5.04 10.01
CA LYS A 255 2.71 -5.14 11.20
C LYS A 255 2.30 -3.78 11.74
N LYS A 256 2.48 -2.71 10.95
CA LYS A 256 2.14 -1.34 11.31
C LYS A 256 1.09 -0.81 10.35
N GLU A 257 0.22 0.05 10.87
CA GLU A 257 -0.81 0.71 10.08
C GLU A 257 -0.26 1.98 9.45
N PHE A 258 -0.05 1.92 8.14
CA PHE A 258 0.37 3.07 7.33
C PHE A 258 -0.74 3.61 6.42
N HIS A 259 -1.86 2.90 6.29
CA HIS A 259 -3.05 3.33 5.55
C HIS A 259 -3.81 4.45 6.30
N ARG A 260 -3.18 5.61 6.46
CA ARG A 260 -3.67 6.76 7.24
C ARG A 260 -3.27 8.12 6.66
N GLY A 261 -2.83 8.15 5.40
CA GLY A 261 -2.41 9.36 4.68
C GLY A 261 -0.91 9.62 4.70
N ALA A 262 -0.41 10.27 3.65
CA ALA A 262 1.02 10.52 3.45
C ALA A 262 1.61 11.43 4.54
N THR A 263 0.83 12.41 5.01
CA THR A 263 1.24 13.32 6.09
C THR A 263 1.25 12.66 7.46
N ALA A 264 0.34 11.73 7.73
CA ALA A 264 0.36 10.93 8.96
C ALA A 264 1.59 9.99 8.99
N ILE A 265 1.97 9.40 7.85
CA ILE A 265 3.23 8.65 7.73
C ILE A 265 4.42 9.57 8.01
N ALA A 266 4.46 10.77 7.40
CA ALA A 266 5.52 11.74 7.64
C ALA A 266 5.64 12.15 9.12
N GLY A 267 4.50 12.40 9.80
CA GLY A 267 4.45 12.66 11.24
C GLY A 267 5.01 11.49 12.06
N GLY A 268 4.63 10.26 11.71
CA GLY A 268 5.20 9.05 12.30
C GLY A 268 6.72 8.94 12.11
N MET A 269 7.21 9.24 10.90
CA MET A 269 8.65 9.26 10.62
C MET A 269 9.38 10.33 11.44
N TRP A 270 8.80 11.50 11.65
CA TRP A 270 9.35 12.53 12.54
C TRP A 270 9.39 12.09 14.01
N ASN A 271 8.28 11.53 14.49
CA ASN A 271 8.13 11.07 15.87
C ASN A 271 9.12 9.95 16.20
N HIS A 272 9.31 9.01 15.27
CA HIS A 272 10.28 7.93 15.41
C HIS A 272 11.71 8.35 15.07
N GLY A 273 11.88 9.40 14.25
CA GLY A 273 13.14 9.87 13.68
C GLY A 273 14.29 10.01 14.67
N PHE A 274 14.04 10.60 15.84
CA PHE A 274 15.11 10.81 16.83
C PHE A 274 15.71 9.51 17.36
N MET A 275 14.88 8.46 17.54
CA MET A 275 15.36 7.15 17.96
C MET A 275 16.20 6.53 16.86
N MET A 276 15.78 6.69 15.61
CA MET A 276 16.53 6.18 14.46
C MET A 276 17.87 6.89 14.32
N TRP A 277 17.93 8.22 14.33
CA TRP A 277 19.21 8.93 14.18
C TRP A 277 20.14 8.69 15.36
N LYS A 278 19.60 8.57 16.59
CA LYS A 278 20.41 8.16 17.75
C LYS A 278 20.99 6.78 17.54
N LYS A 279 20.17 5.80 17.15
CA LYS A 279 20.63 4.43 16.91
C LYS A 279 21.59 4.33 15.74
N MET A 280 21.38 5.10 14.66
CA MET A 280 22.30 5.22 13.54
C MET A 280 23.66 5.75 14.01
N LYS A 281 23.68 6.82 14.82
CA LYS A 281 24.91 7.34 15.44
C LYS A 281 25.61 6.27 16.29
N ASP A 282 24.87 5.56 17.14
CA ASP A 282 25.43 4.50 18.00
C ASP A 282 26.04 3.34 17.21
N LEU A 283 25.60 3.14 15.96
CA LEU A 283 26.08 2.11 15.04
C LEU A 283 27.05 2.64 13.98
N ASP A 284 27.47 3.90 14.08
CA ASP A 284 28.30 4.60 13.09
C ASP A 284 27.73 4.56 11.66
N ILE A 285 26.40 4.66 11.55
CA ILE A 285 25.67 4.73 10.28
C ILE A 285 25.34 6.19 9.98
N ALA A 286 25.74 6.67 8.81
CA ALA A 286 25.33 7.99 8.32
C ALA A 286 23.81 8.00 8.04
N SER A 287 23.12 9.04 8.51
CA SER A 287 21.70 9.23 8.19
C SER A 287 21.54 9.41 6.67
N PRO A 288 20.73 8.58 5.99
CA PRO A 288 20.56 8.69 4.55
C PRO A 288 19.89 10.02 4.20
N LYS A 289 20.44 10.73 3.22
CA LYS A 289 19.81 11.92 2.64
C LYS A 289 18.79 11.48 1.59
N LEU A 290 17.63 12.12 1.59
CA LEU A 290 16.58 11.95 0.59
C LEU A 290 16.50 13.18 -0.31
N GLU A 291 16.49 12.96 -1.61
CA GLU A 291 16.54 14.00 -2.65
C GLU A 291 15.46 13.78 -3.72
N GLY A 292 15.15 14.83 -4.49
CA GLY A 292 14.13 14.74 -5.54
C GLY A 292 12.80 14.23 -5.00
N ASN A 293 12.32 13.11 -5.56
CA ASN A 293 11.06 12.45 -5.20
C ASN A 293 11.23 11.31 -4.17
N GLU A 294 12.45 11.07 -3.67
CA GLU A 294 12.75 9.86 -2.87
C GLU A 294 11.93 9.79 -1.58
N MET A 295 11.64 10.92 -0.93
CA MET A 295 10.76 10.93 0.25
C MET A 295 9.33 10.48 -0.11
N ALA A 296 8.77 10.97 -1.21
CA ALA A 296 7.45 10.53 -1.65
C ALA A 296 7.45 9.04 -1.98
N ASP A 297 8.47 8.55 -2.68
CA ASP A 297 8.61 7.14 -3.03
C ASP A 297 8.65 6.27 -1.76
N VAL A 298 9.47 6.62 -0.76
CA VAL A 298 9.55 5.90 0.52
C VAL A 298 8.21 5.93 1.28
N ILE A 299 7.57 7.10 1.39
CA ILE A 299 6.25 7.21 2.06
C ILE A 299 5.20 6.40 1.31
N SER A 300 5.22 6.42 -0.02
CA SER A 300 4.31 5.63 -0.84
C SER A 300 4.55 4.14 -0.69
N TYR A 301 5.80 3.69 -0.58
CA TYR A 301 6.09 2.29 -0.28
C TYR A 301 5.57 1.88 1.09
N LEU A 302 5.81 2.69 2.14
CA LEU A 302 5.28 2.43 3.47
C LEU A 302 3.74 2.33 3.47
N TYR A 303 3.06 3.23 2.76
CA TYR A 303 1.61 3.20 2.59
C TYR A 303 1.13 1.88 1.93
N PHE A 304 1.83 1.42 0.89
CA PHE A 304 1.48 0.23 0.13
C PHE A 304 1.95 -1.10 0.76
N LEU A 305 2.57 -1.09 1.94
CA LEU A 305 2.93 -2.34 2.63
C LEU A 305 1.71 -3.21 2.93
N GLU A 306 0.60 -2.61 3.40
CA GLU A 306 -0.65 -3.32 3.64
C GLU A 306 -1.28 -3.83 2.32
N PHE A 307 -1.05 -3.11 1.23
CA PHE A 307 -1.51 -3.53 -0.09
C PHE A 307 -0.80 -4.80 -0.54
N GLN A 308 0.52 -4.83 -0.43
CA GLN A 308 1.35 -5.95 -0.87
C GLN A 308 1.24 -7.18 0.05
N HIS A 309 1.12 -6.94 1.37
CA HIS A 309 1.18 -7.98 2.40
C HIS A 309 -0.16 -8.27 3.06
N GLN A 310 -1.02 -8.97 2.31
CA GLN A 310 -2.32 -9.43 2.80
C GLN A 310 -2.23 -10.85 3.40
N THR A 311 -2.59 -10.99 4.67
CA THR A 311 -2.61 -12.28 5.38
C THR A 311 -4.03 -12.77 5.63
N GLY A 312 -4.49 -13.72 4.81
CA GLY A 312 -5.71 -14.50 5.06
C GLY A 312 -5.41 -15.83 5.76
N ASN A 313 -6.44 -16.42 6.37
CA ASN A 313 -6.42 -17.74 6.98
C ASN A 313 -7.03 -18.78 6.02
N PRO A 314 -6.22 -19.67 5.41
CA PRO A 314 -6.72 -20.69 4.50
C PRO A 314 -7.71 -21.68 5.13
N ALA A 315 -7.64 -21.93 6.44
CA ALA A 315 -8.58 -22.84 7.11
C ALA A 315 -9.99 -22.24 7.14
N ARG A 316 -10.12 -20.96 7.50
CA ARG A 316 -11.41 -20.24 7.40
C ARG A 316 -11.87 -20.09 5.96
N GLY A 317 -10.93 -19.86 5.03
CA GLY A 317 -11.25 -19.83 3.60
C GLY A 317 -11.83 -21.16 3.08
N LYS A 318 -11.36 -22.30 3.61
CA LYS A 318 -11.94 -23.62 3.31
C LYS A 318 -13.40 -23.71 3.77
N GLU A 319 -13.65 -23.30 5.02
CA GLU A 319 -15.01 -23.30 5.57
C GLU A 319 -15.93 -22.38 4.74
N LEU A 320 -15.41 -21.24 4.29
CA LEU A 320 -16.15 -20.29 3.46
C LEU A 320 -16.52 -20.87 2.08
N VAL A 321 -15.64 -21.60 1.40
CA VAL A 321 -15.99 -22.18 0.08
C VAL A 321 -17.11 -23.22 0.20
N GLU A 322 -17.17 -23.95 1.30
CA GLU A 322 -18.24 -24.92 1.59
C GLU A 322 -19.52 -24.19 1.98
N ALA A 323 -19.45 -23.27 2.95
CA ALA A 323 -20.60 -22.54 3.48
C ALA A 323 -21.28 -21.61 2.45
N LYS A 324 -20.51 -21.03 1.52
CA LYS A 324 -21.01 -20.16 0.45
C LYS A 324 -21.35 -20.95 -0.82
N GLY A 325 -21.26 -22.28 -0.78
CA GLY A 325 -21.68 -23.17 -1.86
C GLY A 325 -20.80 -23.15 -3.11
N CYS A 326 -19.55 -22.67 -3.02
CA CYS A 326 -18.66 -22.57 -4.17
C CYS A 326 -18.37 -23.94 -4.80
N THR A 327 -18.28 -24.99 -3.97
CA THR A 327 -18.02 -26.37 -4.41
C THR A 327 -19.18 -27.03 -5.15
N ASN A 328 -20.39 -26.45 -5.10
CA ASN A 328 -21.53 -26.94 -5.90
C ASN A 328 -21.27 -26.79 -7.41
N CYS A 329 -20.46 -25.81 -7.80
CA CYS A 329 -20.13 -25.55 -9.19
C CYS A 329 -18.64 -25.78 -9.49
N HIS A 330 -17.74 -25.42 -8.57
CA HIS A 330 -16.30 -25.43 -8.78
C HIS A 330 -15.61 -26.61 -8.12
N ALA A 331 -14.66 -27.23 -8.82
CA ALA A 331 -13.69 -28.12 -8.20
C ALA A 331 -12.58 -27.30 -7.50
N ILE A 332 -12.39 -27.52 -6.21
CA ILE A 332 -11.40 -26.85 -5.36
C ILE A 332 -10.66 -27.93 -4.55
N GLY A 333 -9.34 -28.06 -4.73
CA GLY A 333 -8.56 -29.10 -4.06
C GLY A 333 -9.00 -30.53 -4.43
N GLY A 334 -9.42 -30.74 -5.69
CA GLY A 334 -9.93 -32.03 -6.19
C GLY A 334 -11.35 -32.39 -5.73
N ARG A 335 -12.09 -31.48 -5.09
CA ARG A 335 -13.48 -31.70 -4.62
C ARG A 335 -14.43 -30.66 -5.18
N GLY A 336 -15.65 -31.06 -5.53
CA GLY A 336 -16.71 -30.16 -6.00
C GLY A 336 -17.22 -30.49 -7.40
N GLY A 337 -17.91 -29.54 -8.02
CA GLY A 337 -18.57 -29.70 -9.31
C GLY A 337 -17.69 -29.43 -10.54
N THR A 338 -18.25 -29.73 -11.71
CA THR A 338 -17.64 -29.50 -13.03
C THR A 338 -18.37 -28.42 -13.85
N VAL A 339 -19.35 -27.74 -13.25
CA VAL A 339 -20.13 -26.68 -13.91
C VAL A 339 -19.26 -25.46 -14.14
N GLY A 340 -18.50 -25.06 -13.12
CA GLY A 340 -17.50 -24.00 -13.19
C GLY A 340 -16.11 -24.57 -13.41
N PRO A 341 -15.14 -23.75 -13.86
CA PRO A 341 -13.75 -24.17 -13.97
C PRO A 341 -13.20 -24.58 -12.60
N ALA A 342 -12.27 -25.54 -12.60
CA ALA A 342 -11.53 -25.89 -11.39
C ALA A 342 -10.71 -24.68 -10.91
N LEU A 343 -10.83 -24.35 -9.62
CA LEU A 343 -10.14 -23.22 -9.00
C LEU A 343 -8.80 -23.63 -8.38
N ALA A 344 -8.50 -24.93 -8.34
CA ALA A 344 -7.16 -25.46 -8.12
C ALA A 344 -6.54 -25.83 -9.48
N GLN A 345 -5.26 -25.49 -9.66
CA GLN A 345 -4.45 -25.75 -10.87
C GLN A 345 -4.61 -24.76 -12.03
N SER A 346 -4.19 -23.52 -11.84
CA SER A 346 -3.67 -22.77 -12.99
C SER A 346 -2.49 -21.89 -12.59
N GLN A 347 -1.47 -21.81 -13.44
CA GLN A 347 -0.35 -20.87 -13.29
C GLN A 347 -0.81 -19.39 -13.20
N HIS A 348 -2.11 -19.15 -13.39
CA HIS A 348 -2.74 -17.84 -13.42
C HIS A 348 -3.29 -17.37 -12.06
N PHE A 349 -3.22 -18.16 -10.99
CA PHE A 349 -3.62 -17.73 -9.63
C PHE A 349 -2.40 -17.40 -8.76
N SER A 350 -1.47 -16.61 -9.29
CA SER A 350 -0.21 -16.24 -8.63
C SER A 350 -0.42 -15.37 -7.38
N ASN A 351 -1.43 -14.51 -7.38
CA ASN A 351 -1.83 -13.71 -6.22
C ASN A 351 -3.37 -13.50 -6.21
N PHE A 352 -3.89 -12.84 -5.17
CA PHE A 352 -5.34 -12.72 -5.04
C PHE A 352 -5.97 -11.80 -6.10
N ILE A 353 -5.23 -10.82 -6.63
CA ILE A 353 -5.75 -9.89 -7.65
C ILE A 353 -6.06 -10.64 -8.95
N THR A 354 -5.24 -11.63 -9.33
CA THR A 354 -5.51 -12.40 -10.55
C THR A 354 -6.77 -13.26 -10.40
N ILE A 355 -6.99 -13.84 -9.22
CA ILE A 355 -8.24 -14.53 -8.87
C ILE A 355 -9.41 -13.53 -8.94
N ALA A 356 -9.28 -12.37 -8.32
CA ALA A 356 -10.31 -11.33 -8.29
C ALA A 356 -10.69 -10.82 -9.70
N ALA A 357 -9.73 -10.67 -10.61
CA ALA A 357 -9.99 -10.23 -11.99
C ALA A 357 -10.82 -11.26 -12.75
N ARG A 358 -10.53 -12.54 -12.54
CA ARG A 358 -11.30 -13.65 -13.10
C ARG A 358 -12.70 -13.72 -12.49
N MET A 359 -12.81 -13.59 -11.16
CA MET A 359 -14.10 -13.49 -10.47
C MET A 359 -14.95 -12.34 -11.01
N TRP A 360 -14.36 -11.16 -11.20
CA TRP A 360 -15.03 -10.00 -11.78
C TRP A 360 -15.54 -10.29 -13.19
N ASN A 361 -14.70 -10.82 -14.08
CA ASN A 361 -15.11 -11.09 -15.47
C ASN A 361 -16.14 -12.22 -15.60
N HIS A 362 -16.14 -13.17 -14.65
CA HIS A 362 -17.07 -14.30 -14.63
C HIS A 362 -18.34 -14.02 -13.79
N ASN A 363 -18.45 -12.85 -13.16
CA ASN A 363 -19.49 -12.56 -12.18
C ASN A 363 -20.92 -12.70 -12.75
N LEU A 364 -21.12 -12.27 -14.00
CA LEU A 364 -22.43 -12.25 -14.63
C LEU A 364 -22.91 -13.67 -14.94
N ASP A 365 -22.03 -14.49 -15.53
CA ASP A 365 -22.31 -15.91 -15.77
C ASP A 365 -22.63 -16.63 -14.45
N MET A 366 -21.87 -16.35 -13.39
CA MET A 366 -22.14 -16.92 -12.07
C MET A 366 -23.50 -16.50 -11.52
N GLN A 367 -23.89 -15.23 -11.65
CA GLN A 367 -25.21 -14.75 -11.20
C GLN A 367 -26.35 -15.44 -11.96
N GLU A 368 -26.22 -15.59 -13.27
CA GLU A 368 -27.23 -16.26 -14.10
C GLU A 368 -27.39 -17.73 -13.69
N ARG A 369 -26.27 -18.48 -13.59
CA ARG A 369 -26.31 -19.88 -13.16
C ARG A 369 -26.82 -20.08 -11.74
N MET A 370 -26.44 -19.19 -10.83
CA MET A 370 -26.95 -19.21 -9.46
C MET A 370 -28.46 -18.96 -9.43
N LYS A 371 -28.95 -17.99 -10.22
CA LYS A 371 -30.39 -17.72 -10.35
C LYS A 371 -31.16 -18.93 -10.91
N GLU A 372 -30.64 -19.56 -11.97
CA GLU A 372 -31.23 -20.78 -12.57
C GLU A 372 -31.27 -21.95 -11.57
N SER A 373 -30.26 -22.04 -10.70
CA SER A 373 -30.13 -23.10 -9.71
C SER A 373 -30.78 -22.77 -8.36
N ASN A 374 -31.49 -21.63 -8.25
CA ASN A 374 -32.07 -21.12 -7.01
C ASN A 374 -31.05 -20.99 -5.84
N ILE A 375 -29.81 -20.64 -6.18
CA ILE A 375 -28.71 -20.40 -5.23
C ILE A 375 -28.62 -18.89 -4.99
N PRO A 376 -28.66 -18.42 -3.73
CA PRO A 376 -28.44 -17.00 -3.43
C PRO A 376 -27.01 -16.58 -3.81
N PHE A 377 -26.85 -15.40 -4.42
CA PHE A 377 -25.53 -14.85 -4.73
C PHE A 377 -24.75 -14.58 -3.43
N PRO A 378 -23.56 -15.17 -3.25
CA PRO A 378 -22.84 -15.06 -1.98
C PRO A 378 -22.31 -13.64 -1.78
N ARG A 379 -22.37 -13.15 -0.54
CA ARG A 379 -21.76 -11.90 -0.12
C ARG A 379 -20.57 -12.17 0.79
N PHE A 380 -19.55 -11.32 0.69
CA PHE A 380 -18.32 -11.43 1.46
C PHE A 380 -18.06 -10.16 2.29
N ALA A 381 -17.78 -10.32 3.57
CA ALA A 381 -17.07 -9.32 4.35
C ALA A 381 -15.61 -9.23 3.89
N GLU A 382 -14.93 -8.15 4.27
CA GLU A 382 -13.52 -7.93 3.92
C GLU A 382 -12.60 -9.07 4.37
N HIS A 383 -12.73 -9.51 5.63
CA HIS A 383 -11.96 -10.64 6.16
C HIS A 383 -12.34 -11.99 5.53
N GLU A 384 -13.60 -12.16 5.09
CA GLU A 384 -14.01 -13.37 4.37
C GLU A 384 -13.34 -13.42 2.98
N MET A 385 -13.26 -12.28 2.29
CA MET A 385 -12.65 -12.23 0.95
C MET A 385 -11.15 -12.56 1.00
N ILE A 386 -10.40 -12.01 1.95
CA ILE A 386 -8.97 -12.33 2.09
C ILE A 386 -8.74 -13.81 2.44
N ASP A 387 -9.57 -14.38 3.31
CA ASP A 387 -9.48 -15.79 3.72
C ASP A 387 -9.85 -16.73 2.55
N LEU A 388 -10.93 -16.43 1.82
CA LEU A 388 -11.36 -17.15 0.62
C LEU A 388 -10.24 -17.22 -0.42
N LEU A 389 -9.69 -16.06 -0.77
CA LEU A 389 -8.65 -15.97 -1.80
C LEU A 389 -7.34 -16.62 -1.34
N ALA A 390 -7.02 -16.56 -0.04
CA ALA A 390 -5.90 -17.27 0.55
C ALA A 390 -6.08 -18.80 0.41
N TYR A 391 -7.28 -19.33 0.68
CA TYR A 391 -7.56 -20.76 0.52
C TYR A 391 -7.44 -21.21 -0.94
N ILE A 392 -8.15 -20.55 -1.87
CA ILE A 392 -8.16 -20.90 -3.31
C ILE A 392 -6.73 -20.97 -3.86
N ARG A 393 -5.90 -19.97 -3.55
CA ARG A 393 -4.52 -19.87 -4.03
C ARG A 393 -3.65 -21.08 -3.67
N PHE A 394 -3.88 -21.70 -2.52
CA PHE A 394 -3.02 -22.78 -2.01
C PHE A 394 -3.57 -24.19 -2.22
N GLN A 395 -4.67 -24.33 -2.96
CA GLN A 395 -5.22 -25.66 -3.27
C GLN A 395 -4.44 -26.34 -4.40
N LYS A 396 -4.26 -27.65 -4.27
CA LYS A 396 -3.58 -28.52 -5.24
C LYS A 396 -4.57 -29.29 -6.10
#